data_AF-A0A543PNQ0-F1
#
_entry.id   AF-A0A543PNQ0-F1
#
_cell.length_a   1.000
_cell.length_b   1.000
_cell.length_c   1.000
_cell.angle_alpha   90.00
_cell.angle_beta   90.00
_cell.angle_gamma   90.00
#
_symmetry.space_group_name_H-M   'P 1'
#
loop_
_entity.id
_entity.type
_entity.pdbx_description
1 polymer ?
#
loop_
_entity_poly.entity_id
_entity_poly.type
_entity_poly.pdbx_seq_one_letter_code
_entity_poly.pdbx_strand_id
1 'polypeptide(L)'
;MTIRFNPPPGWPVPPATWLPSDDWLPDPAWPAPPEGWSWWTVTARPATRTDQPAGSRSSRPSFPVATRAAQSTVSLAALFPERAREGASYGTGPTGYAAEPAHAPELRTKAGREYYVPASARAESKLDESGPHQLAAGALDEGTVAHAAADVAAASDEAAAAPPGIRLSPLLRLVGDGSGVRAQFRIGGAAALALSEVLAPSVEAAVGHSGGGDVGAGGGGGTGSGGGSGAGRRGLFRWRGARGGSSGSAGGGGAAGERVVGVEVASLTKRALDARRDQDLDAGASVESDLLSLHQRSFPSIRRPVVPPLPPLDPAEEAAVRQRCLESALGGVERPSRGELAAAKAAAAEPAEKLLQASRVARDVHSQRRQALADAAWLLLSAHDPATVVSVVDEALRLSRADLTCLDAGTDATTQRAYVTVLLRFAPMVVVTDEVVEGGNGRRTRRPRTPRERQQVYAAGLASAVLAATKQVDSVAPGADDVNVVVVRPTRNNAGVEPIYVGTLDREDVALRHPEADPVPLLVGSAAPDGIRLLGPDREVTALDPARDVDRSLHEIVAACRSALTPATS
;
A
#
# COMPACT_ATOMS: atom_id res chain seq x y z
N MET A 1 11.13 4.63 -18.53
CA MET A 1 10.73 5.98 -19.00
C MET A 1 11.87 6.94 -18.78
N THR A 2 12.06 7.94 -19.65
CA THR A 2 13.02 9.04 -19.44
C THR A 2 12.31 10.36 -19.61
N ILE A 3 12.52 11.28 -18.67
CA ILE A 3 12.00 12.65 -18.73
C ILE A 3 13.18 13.56 -19.07
N ARG A 4 13.04 14.38 -20.10
CA ARG A 4 14.10 15.25 -20.59
C ARG A 4 13.61 16.70 -20.68
N PHE A 5 14.46 17.63 -20.27
CA PHE A 5 14.22 19.06 -20.46
C PHE A 5 14.36 19.44 -21.94
N ASN A 6 13.37 20.17 -22.45
CA ASN A 6 13.28 20.67 -23.82
C ASN A 6 13.48 22.20 -23.82
N PRO A 7 14.72 22.69 -23.96
CA PRO A 7 15.01 24.12 -23.93
C PRO A 7 14.37 24.84 -25.14
N PRO A 8 13.84 26.06 -24.96
CA PRO A 8 13.33 26.90 -26.04
C PRO A 8 14.42 27.25 -27.06
N PRO A 9 14.04 27.69 -28.27
CA PRO A 9 14.98 28.24 -29.23
C PRO A 9 15.78 29.41 -28.63
N GLY A 10 17.11 29.39 -28.80
CA GLY A 10 18.01 30.42 -28.28
C GLY A 10 18.50 30.21 -26.84
N TRP A 11 17.99 29.19 -26.14
CA TRP A 11 18.50 28.80 -24.83
C TRP A 11 19.66 27.80 -24.96
N PRO A 12 20.60 27.75 -23.99
CA PRO A 12 21.63 26.71 -23.99
C PRO A 12 21.01 25.33 -23.81
N VAL A 13 21.54 24.33 -24.52
CA VAL A 13 21.08 22.94 -24.39
C VAL A 13 21.78 22.31 -23.18
N PRO A 14 21.07 22.00 -22.08
CA PRO A 14 21.70 21.39 -20.93
C PRO A 14 22.00 19.91 -21.21
N PRO A 15 22.87 19.27 -20.39
CA PRO A 15 23.11 17.84 -20.50
C PRO A 15 21.80 17.04 -20.28
N ALA A 16 21.72 15.83 -20.84
CA ALA A 16 20.50 15.03 -20.84
C ALA A 16 19.97 14.67 -19.43
N THR A 17 20.85 14.70 -18.42
CA THR A 17 20.53 14.41 -17.02
C THR A 17 20.28 15.66 -16.17
N TRP A 18 20.24 16.85 -16.79
CA TRP A 18 20.05 18.11 -16.06
C TRP A 18 18.64 18.21 -15.47
N LEU A 19 18.57 18.63 -14.21
CA LEU A 19 17.34 18.95 -13.51
C LEU A 19 17.52 20.30 -12.81
N PRO A 20 16.57 21.23 -12.95
CA PRO A 20 16.61 22.47 -12.19
C PRO A 20 16.43 22.16 -10.70
N SER A 21 17.27 22.77 -9.87
CA SER A 21 17.03 22.88 -8.42
C SER A 21 15.78 23.70 -8.15
N ASP A 22 15.20 23.59 -6.96
CA ASP A 22 13.99 24.33 -6.60
C ASP A 22 14.18 25.87 -6.64
N ASP A 23 15.42 26.35 -6.46
CA ASP A 23 15.80 27.76 -6.56
C ASP A 23 16.33 28.18 -7.95
N TRP A 24 16.21 27.31 -8.96
CA TRP A 24 16.73 27.62 -10.30
C TRP A 24 15.91 28.73 -10.97
N LEU A 25 16.61 29.70 -11.55
CA LEU A 25 16.04 30.76 -12.38
C LEU A 25 16.74 30.75 -13.74
N PRO A 26 16.00 30.93 -14.85
CA PRO A 26 16.63 31.13 -16.15
C PRO A 26 17.41 32.45 -16.15
N ASP A 27 18.47 32.51 -16.94
CA ASP A 27 19.23 33.75 -17.12
C ASP A 27 18.29 34.84 -17.67
N PRO A 28 18.19 36.01 -17.01
CA PRO A 28 17.32 37.08 -17.48
C PRO A 28 17.70 37.66 -18.86
N ALA A 29 18.89 37.34 -19.39
CA ALA A 29 19.30 37.68 -20.75
C ALA A 29 18.74 36.72 -21.83
N TRP A 30 18.19 35.56 -21.46
CA TRP A 30 17.62 34.62 -22.42
C TRP A 30 16.30 35.13 -23.02
N PRO A 31 16.02 34.82 -24.31
CA PRO A 31 14.77 35.23 -24.93
C PRO A 31 13.57 34.55 -24.25
N ALA A 32 12.43 35.23 -24.24
CA ALA A 32 11.19 34.64 -23.73
C ALA A 32 10.82 33.38 -24.53
N PRO A 33 10.30 32.32 -23.87
CA PRO A 33 9.83 31.13 -24.55
C PRO A 33 8.62 31.44 -25.44
N PRO A 34 8.40 30.69 -26.55
CA PRO A 34 7.15 30.77 -27.30
C PRO A 34 5.93 30.46 -26.43
N GLU A 35 4.78 31.02 -26.79
CA GLU A 35 3.52 30.72 -26.10
C GLU A 35 3.19 29.22 -26.19
N GLY A 36 2.80 28.61 -25.07
CA GLY A 36 2.45 27.19 -25.00
C GLY A 36 3.63 26.22 -25.10
N TRP A 37 4.88 26.68 -24.89
CA TRP A 37 6.05 25.82 -24.94
C TRP A 37 6.00 24.68 -23.91
N SER A 38 6.34 23.46 -24.35
CA SER A 38 6.46 22.29 -23.48
C SER A 38 7.91 22.09 -23.05
N TRP A 39 8.18 22.35 -21.76
CA TRP A 39 9.54 22.28 -21.18
C TRP A 39 10.04 20.86 -20.94
N TRP A 40 9.14 19.87 -20.93
CA TRP A 40 9.47 18.50 -20.55
C TRP A 40 8.87 17.51 -21.54
N THR A 41 9.73 16.67 -22.11
CA THR A 41 9.30 15.55 -22.95
C THR A 41 9.44 14.25 -22.18
N VAL A 42 8.36 13.47 -22.14
CA VAL A 42 8.35 12.12 -21.58
C VAL A 42 8.52 11.12 -22.73
N THR A 43 9.62 10.37 -22.72
CA THR A 43 9.87 9.32 -23.73
C THR A 43 9.78 7.95 -23.08
N ALA A 44 8.85 7.14 -23.58
CA ALA A 44 8.85 5.72 -23.31
C ALA A 44 10.02 5.08 -24.01
N ARG A 45 10.89 4.40 -23.24
CA ARG A 45 11.85 3.49 -23.87
C ARG A 45 11.00 2.37 -24.47
N PRO A 46 11.03 2.14 -25.79
CA PRO A 46 10.32 1.01 -26.37
C PRO A 46 10.81 -0.24 -25.66
N ALA A 47 9.89 -1.02 -25.10
CA ALA A 47 10.24 -2.32 -24.56
C ALA A 47 10.85 -3.10 -25.74
N THR A 48 12.15 -3.34 -25.70
CA THR A 48 12.81 -4.24 -26.65
C THR A 48 12.19 -5.61 -26.43
N ARG A 49 11.11 -5.89 -27.16
CA ARG A 49 10.56 -7.24 -27.29
C ARG A 49 11.71 -8.08 -27.80
N THR A 50 12.25 -8.88 -26.90
CA THR A 50 13.25 -9.85 -27.25
C THR A 50 12.46 -10.93 -27.95
N ASP A 51 12.40 -10.88 -29.28
CA ASP A 51 11.82 -11.94 -30.11
C ASP A 51 12.67 -13.21 -29.88
N GLN A 52 12.35 -13.93 -28.81
CA GLN A 52 12.95 -15.22 -28.53
C GLN A 52 12.09 -16.28 -29.22
N PRO A 53 12.66 -17.14 -30.08
CA PRO A 53 11.89 -18.09 -30.87
C PRO A 53 11.16 -19.07 -29.95
N ALA A 54 9.83 -19.11 -30.06
CA ALA A 54 8.95 -19.95 -29.25
C ALA A 54 9.17 -21.44 -29.55
N GLY A 55 9.85 -22.14 -28.65
CA GLY A 55 9.91 -23.60 -28.63
C GLY A 55 8.63 -24.20 -28.05
N SER A 56 7.83 -24.82 -28.91
CA SER A 56 6.59 -25.56 -28.57
C SER A 56 6.82 -26.62 -27.47
N ARG A 57 6.24 -26.44 -26.29
CA ARG A 57 6.02 -27.51 -25.30
C ARG A 57 4.57 -27.46 -24.76
N SER A 58 3.98 -28.64 -24.60
CA SER A 58 2.57 -28.91 -24.31
C SER A 58 2.11 -28.50 -22.91
N SER A 59 0.91 -27.91 -22.83
CA SER A 59 0.32 -27.23 -21.67
C SER A 59 -0.33 -28.16 -20.64
N ARG A 60 0.12 -28.03 -19.40
CA ARG A 60 -0.70 -28.19 -18.18
C ARG A 60 -0.91 -26.76 -17.64
N PRO A 61 -2.10 -26.37 -17.15
CA PRO A 61 -2.28 -25.06 -16.52
C PRO A 61 -1.54 -25.06 -15.17
N SER A 62 -0.25 -24.73 -15.21
CA SER A 62 0.54 -24.40 -14.02
C SER A 62 0.38 -22.91 -13.73
N PHE A 63 0.35 -22.53 -12.46
CA PHE A 63 0.34 -21.11 -12.09
C PHE A 63 1.47 -20.38 -12.82
N PRO A 64 1.17 -19.31 -13.56
CA PRO A 64 2.19 -18.66 -14.33
C PRO A 64 3.09 -17.84 -13.43
N VAL A 65 4.33 -18.29 -13.34
CA VAL A 65 5.37 -17.61 -12.58
C VAL A 65 6.45 -17.16 -13.53
N ALA A 66 6.41 -15.88 -13.90
CA ALA A 66 7.51 -15.26 -14.62
C ALA A 66 8.49 -14.64 -13.62
N THR A 67 9.60 -15.34 -13.39
CA THR A 67 10.80 -14.70 -12.84
C THR A 67 11.41 -13.81 -13.92
N ARG A 68 11.14 -12.51 -13.83
CA ARG A 68 12.15 -11.50 -14.18
C ARG A 68 12.21 -10.49 -13.05
N ALA A 69 12.96 -10.84 -12.01
CA ALA A 69 13.80 -9.83 -11.37
C ALA A 69 14.82 -9.37 -12.42
N ALA A 70 14.37 -8.57 -13.38
CA ALA A 70 15.30 -7.71 -14.07
C ALA A 70 15.94 -6.91 -12.94
N GLN A 71 17.26 -7.05 -12.79
CA GLN A 71 18.09 -5.98 -12.28
C GLN A 71 17.89 -4.78 -13.21
N SER A 72 16.72 -4.15 -13.14
CA SER A 72 16.47 -2.82 -13.65
C SER A 72 17.08 -1.90 -12.61
N THR A 73 18.42 -1.90 -12.57
CA THR A 73 19.17 -0.68 -12.27
C THR A 73 18.90 0.31 -13.40
N VAL A 74 17.66 0.78 -13.50
CA VAL A 74 17.42 2.07 -14.11
C VAL A 74 18.16 3.04 -13.20
N SER A 75 19.22 3.65 -13.71
CA SER A 75 19.95 4.74 -13.05
C SER A 75 18.97 5.90 -12.77
N LEU A 76 18.20 5.78 -11.69
CA LEU A 76 17.22 6.74 -11.21
C LEU A 76 17.79 7.63 -10.09
N ALA A 77 19.07 7.43 -9.75
CA ALA A 77 19.85 8.30 -8.86
C ALA A 77 19.96 9.74 -9.38
N ALA A 78 19.59 10.01 -10.64
CA ALA A 78 19.56 11.36 -11.19
C ALA A 78 18.27 12.14 -10.85
N LEU A 79 17.18 11.52 -10.37
CA LEU A 79 15.88 12.21 -10.22
C LEU A 79 15.62 12.82 -8.83
N PHE A 80 16.42 12.49 -7.81
CA PHE A 80 16.24 12.99 -6.44
C PHE A 80 17.61 13.20 -5.76
N PRO A 81 18.14 14.44 -5.70
CA PRO A 81 19.27 14.72 -4.82
C PRO A 81 18.85 14.57 -3.36
N GLU A 82 19.73 13.93 -2.59
CA GLU A 82 19.55 13.47 -1.22
C GLU A 82 19.03 14.55 -0.26
N ARG A 83 17.98 14.23 0.51
CA ARG A 83 17.71 14.88 1.80
C ARG A 83 18.64 14.27 2.85
N ALA A 84 19.89 14.72 2.86
CA ALA A 84 20.73 14.61 4.05
C ALA A 84 20.09 15.47 5.15
N ARG A 85 19.70 14.83 6.26
CA ARG A 85 19.47 15.55 7.52
C ARG A 85 20.34 14.91 8.58
N GLU A 86 21.47 15.57 8.79
CA GLU A 86 22.37 15.40 9.92
C GLU A 86 21.67 15.76 11.24
N GLY A 87 21.99 14.99 12.28
CA GLY A 87 22.42 15.52 13.57
C GLY A 87 21.36 15.99 14.57
N ALA A 88 21.05 15.12 15.54
CA ALA A 88 20.96 15.54 16.95
C ALA A 88 21.13 14.32 17.87
N SER A 89 22.39 14.05 18.20
CA SER A 89 22.84 13.22 19.33
C SER A 89 23.12 14.15 20.50
N TYR A 90 22.54 13.87 21.68
CA TYR A 90 22.98 14.12 23.07
C TYR A 90 21.76 13.79 23.96
N GLY A 91 21.81 13.07 25.08
CA GLY A 91 22.91 12.49 25.81
C GLY A 91 22.39 11.56 26.93
N THR A 92 23.29 10.66 27.32
CA THR A 92 23.32 9.81 28.50
C THR A 92 23.07 10.53 29.82
N GLY A 93 22.42 9.84 30.77
CA GLY A 93 22.42 10.19 32.19
C GLY A 93 21.53 9.28 33.05
N PRO A 94 22.10 8.41 33.92
CA PRO A 94 21.37 7.39 34.69
C PRO A 94 21.11 7.84 36.13
N THR A 95 19.99 7.40 36.72
CA THR A 95 19.82 7.36 38.19
C THR A 95 19.00 6.14 38.56
N GLY A 96 19.66 5.16 39.19
CA GLY A 96 18.98 4.07 39.87
C GLY A 96 18.40 4.51 41.21
N TYR A 97 17.39 3.79 41.69
CA TYR A 97 17.14 3.60 43.11
C TYR A 97 16.61 2.19 43.38
N ALA A 98 16.98 1.73 44.56
CA ALA A 98 16.99 0.37 45.05
C ALA A 98 15.60 -0.28 45.24
N ALA A 99 15.69 -1.60 45.35
CA ALA A 99 14.68 -2.52 45.84
C ALA A 99 14.24 -2.23 47.29
N GLU A 100 12.98 -2.59 47.61
CA GLU A 100 12.70 -3.53 48.70
C GLU A 100 11.29 -4.15 48.57
N PRO A 101 11.06 -5.39 49.07
CA PRO A 101 9.81 -6.14 48.94
C PRO A 101 8.99 -6.17 50.23
N ALA A 102 7.67 -6.27 50.12
CA ALA A 102 6.76 -7.06 50.98
C ALA A 102 5.31 -6.57 50.87
N HIS A 103 4.39 -7.44 50.46
CA HIS A 103 3.31 -7.93 51.33
C HIS A 103 2.27 -8.71 50.52
N ALA A 104 2.12 -9.99 50.89
CA ALA A 104 0.95 -10.80 50.58
C ALA A 104 -0.30 -10.23 51.27
N PRO A 105 -1.49 -10.55 50.73
CA PRO A 105 -2.39 -11.31 51.59
C PRO A 105 -3.01 -12.53 50.88
N GLU A 106 -3.10 -13.60 51.65
CA GLU A 106 -3.97 -14.75 51.43
C GLU A 106 -5.44 -14.31 51.37
N LEU A 107 -6.27 -15.04 50.61
CA LEU A 107 -7.58 -15.54 51.08
C LEU A 107 -8.20 -16.54 50.07
N ARG A 108 -8.20 -17.81 50.50
CA ARG A 108 -9.32 -18.78 50.53
C ARG A 108 -10.23 -18.99 49.29
N THR A 109 -9.99 -20.13 48.66
CA THR A 109 -10.90 -21.28 48.45
C THR A 109 -12.44 -21.08 48.42
N LYS A 110 -13.04 -21.54 47.31
CA LYS A 110 -14.14 -22.55 47.21
C LYS A 110 -14.36 -22.88 45.72
N ALA A 111 -13.99 -24.07 45.25
CA ALA A 111 -14.74 -25.33 45.28
C ALA A 111 -15.85 -25.42 44.20
N GLY A 112 -15.69 -26.38 43.29
CA GLY A 112 -16.80 -27.11 42.68
C GLY A 112 -17.03 -26.89 41.19
N ARG A 113 -16.48 -27.77 40.34
CA ARG A 113 -17.28 -28.65 39.45
C ARG A 113 -16.37 -29.53 38.59
N GLU A 114 -16.38 -30.80 38.92
CA GLU A 114 -16.02 -31.93 38.08
C GLU A 114 -16.98 -32.00 36.88
N TYR A 115 -16.50 -32.35 35.69
CA TYR A 115 -17.21 -33.23 34.75
C TYR A 115 -16.25 -33.83 33.72
N TYR A 116 -16.13 -35.15 33.77
CA TYR A 116 -16.06 -36.12 32.67
C TYR A 116 -14.88 -36.05 31.66
N VAL A 117 -13.94 -36.98 31.82
CA VAL A 117 -13.06 -37.49 30.74
C VAL A 117 -13.27 -39.01 30.67
N PRO A 118 -13.71 -39.60 29.55
CA PRO A 118 -13.62 -41.03 29.37
C PRO A 118 -12.26 -41.42 28.77
N ALA A 119 -11.59 -42.33 29.44
CA ALA A 119 -10.41 -43.05 28.98
C ALA A 119 -10.80 -44.45 28.52
N SER A 120 -10.44 -44.81 27.29
CA SER A 120 -10.07 -46.16 26.80
C SER A 120 -9.64 -45.98 25.34
N ALA A 121 -8.64 -46.64 24.77
CA ALA A 121 -7.93 -47.83 25.16
C ALA A 121 -6.46 -47.77 24.71
N ARG A 122 -5.61 -48.34 25.57
CA ARG A 122 -4.21 -48.68 25.36
C ARG A 122 -4.17 -50.09 24.78
N ALA A 123 -3.46 -50.29 23.68
CA ALA A 123 -3.05 -51.62 23.23
C ALA A 123 -1.57 -51.55 22.81
N GLU A 124 -0.74 -52.19 23.61
CA GLU A 124 0.67 -52.46 23.38
C GLU A 124 0.80 -53.62 22.39
N SER A 125 1.82 -53.60 21.52
CA SER A 125 2.44 -54.82 21.01
C SER A 125 3.91 -54.57 20.69
N LYS A 126 4.75 -55.35 21.37
CA LYS A 126 6.20 -55.53 21.22
C LYS A 126 6.53 -56.57 20.13
N LEU A 127 7.85 -56.74 19.91
CA LEU A 127 8.60 -57.75 19.14
C LEU A 127 9.03 -57.25 17.75
N ASP A 128 10.28 -57.39 17.27
CA ASP A 128 11.50 -57.96 17.84
C ASP A 128 12.73 -57.50 17.00
N GLU A 129 13.91 -57.69 17.59
CA GLU A 129 15.26 -57.46 17.06
C GLU A 129 15.61 -58.25 15.79
N SER A 130 16.57 -57.74 14.98
CA SER A 130 17.85 -58.43 14.65
C SER A 130 18.58 -57.84 13.43
N GLY A 131 19.65 -57.08 13.70
CA GLY A 131 21.02 -57.39 13.25
C GLY A 131 21.48 -57.17 11.78
N PRO A 132 22.81 -57.03 11.56
CA PRO A 132 23.38 -56.17 10.51
C PRO A 132 24.24 -56.91 9.46
N HIS A 133 24.55 -56.24 8.34
CA HIS A 133 25.70 -56.58 7.51
C HIS A 133 26.48 -55.32 7.07
N GLN A 134 27.73 -55.30 7.50
CA GLN A 134 28.84 -54.48 7.04
C GLN A 134 29.66 -55.25 5.98
N LEU A 135 30.60 -54.52 5.36
CA LEU A 135 31.76 -54.90 4.51
C LEU A 135 31.59 -54.47 3.04
N ALA A 136 32.59 -53.94 2.31
CA ALA A 136 33.89 -53.35 2.61
C ALA A 136 34.54 -52.87 1.28
N ALA A 137 35.41 -51.86 1.38
CA ALA A 137 36.74 -51.73 0.75
C ALA A 137 36.96 -51.32 -0.74
N GLY A 138 37.96 -50.43 -0.89
CA GLY A 138 38.83 -50.17 -2.06
C GLY A 138 38.79 -48.69 -2.52
N ALA A 139 39.69 -47.74 -2.20
CA ALA A 139 41.15 -47.62 -2.01
C ALA A 139 41.99 -47.34 -3.28
N LEU A 140 42.79 -46.25 -3.22
CA LEU A 140 43.94 -45.79 -4.04
C LEU A 140 43.58 -45.01 -5.34
N ASP A 141 44.24 -43.93 -5.79
CA ASP A 141 45.63 -43.47 -5.59
C ASP A 141 45.83 -41.97 -5.95
N GLU A 142 47.00 -41.46 -5.60
CA GLU A 142 47.55 -40.09 -5.60
C GLU A 142 47.90 -39.45 -6.97
N GLY A 143 48.06 -38.12 -7.01
CA GLY A 143 48.79 -37.41 -8.07
C GLY A 143 48.61 -35.88 -8.08
N THR A 144 49.72 -35.14 -7.90
CA THR A 144 49.77 -33.75 -7.39
C THR A 144 50.25 -32.71 -8.43
N VAL A 145 49.82 -31.45 -8.25
CA VAL A 145 50.38 -30.11 -8.67
C VAL A 145 50.48 -29.71 -10.16
N ALA A 146 49.73 -28.69 -10.61
CA ALA A 146 50.19 -27.29 -10.75
C ALA A 146 49.35 -26.39 -11.70
N HIS A 147 49.16 -25.13 -11.25
CA HIS A 147 48.85 -23.88 -11.98
C HIS A 147 47.39 -23.51 -12.36
N ALA A 148 46.73 -22.86 -11.39
CA ALA A 148 46.23 -21.48 -11.43
C ALA A 148 45.87 -20.85 -12.80
N ALA A 149 44.57 -20.68 -13.04
CA ALA A 149 43.87 -19.44 -13.48
C ALA A 149 42.59 -19.76 -14.29
N ALA A 150 41.51 -20.23 -13.65
CA ALA A 150 40.17 -20.26 -14.25
C ALA A 150 39.08 -20.60 -13.22
N ASP A 151 38.67 -19.65 -12.37
CA ASP A 151 37.52 -19.83 -11.46
C ASP A 151 36.65 -18.56 -11.41
N VAL A 152 35.94 -18.27 -12.52
CA VAL A 152 34.71 -17.42 -12.52
C VAL A 152 33.66 -17.91 -13.54
N ALA A 153 33.91 -18.93 -14.37
CA ALA A 153 33.02 -19.26 -15.49
C ALA A 153 32.22 -20.58 -15.37
N ALA A 154 32.40 -21.39 -14.32
CA ALA A 154 31.78 -22.73 -14.24
C ALA A 154 30.53 -22.83 -13.33
N ALA A 155 30.05 -21.72 -12.75
CA ALA A 155 28.87 -21.72 -11.86
C ALA A 155 27.56 -21.26 -12.56
N SER A 156 27.55 -21.14 -13.89
CA SER A 156 26.41 -20.56 -14.63
C SER A 156 25.56 -21.55 -15.43
N ASP A 157 25.97 -22.82 -15.58
CA ASP A 157 25.25 -23.79 -16.41
C ASP A 157 24.35 -24.78 -15.64
N GLU A 158 24.38 -24.77 -14.30
CA GLU A 158 23.54 -25.67 -13.47
C GLU A 158 22.26 -25.00 -12.94
N ALA A 159 21.86 -23.85 -13.51
CA ALA A 159 20.63 -23.14 -13.17
C ALA A 159 19.46 -23.38 -14.16
N ALA A 160 19.65 -24.20 -15.20
CA ALA A 160 18.76 -24.26 -16.35
C ALA A 160 17.59 -25.28 -16.28
N ALA A 161 17.36 -25.96 -15.15
CA ALA A 161 16.32 -27.02 -15.10
C ALA A 161 15.52 -27.10 -13.79
N ALA A 162 15.46 -26.04 -12.98
CA ALA A 162 14.55 -26.00 -11.84
C ALA A 162 13.13 -25.57 -12.30
N PRO A 163 12.06 -26.30 -11.92
CA PRO A 163 10.70 -25.93 -12.32
C PRO A 163 10.29 -24.54 -11.77
N PRO A 164 9.45 -23.78 -12.50
CA PRO A 164 9.11 -22.41 -12.17
C PRO A 164 8.35 -22.33 -10.84
N GLY A 165 8.95 -21.68 -9.86
CA GLY A 165 8.36 -21.39 -8.54
C GLY A 165 8.32 -19.87 -8.31
N ILE A 166 7.25 -19.31 -7.74
CA ILE A 166 7.19 -17.94 -7.19
C ILE A 166 8.33 -17.88 -6.20
N ARG A 167 9.41 -17.23 -6.61
CA ARG A 167 10.42 -16.79 -5.69
C ARG A 167 9.92 -15.48 -5.14
N LEU A 168 9.63 -15.45 -3.85
CA LEU A 168 9.62 -14.17 -3.14
C LEU A 168 10.91 -13.46 -3.54
N SER A 169 10.78 -12.29 -4.15
CA SER A 169 11.96 -11.50 -4.49
C SER A 169 12.84 -11.45 -3.25
N PRO A 170 14.18 -11.62 -3.34
CA PRO A 170 15.08 -11.48 -2.18
C PRO A 170 14.97 -10.12 -1.48
N LEU A 171 14.18 -9.23 -2.07
CA LEU A 171 13.90 -7.88 -1.65
C LEU A 171 12.53 -7.76 -0.97
N LEU A 172 11.68 -8.78 -0.96
CA LEU A 172 10.42 -8.82 -0.23
C LEU A 172 10.64 -9.40 1.16
N ARG A 173 10.43 -8.58 2.20
CA ARG A 173 10.40 -9.01 3.60
C ARG A 173 8.98 -8.89 4.11
N LEU A 174 8.37 -10.01 4.49
CA LEU A 174 7.12 -9.95 5.25
C LEU A 174 7.42 -9.55 6.69
N VAL A 175 6.76 -8.51 7.19
CA VAL A 175 6.92 -7.96 8.54
C VAL A 175 5.57 -7.98 9.22
N GLY A 176 5.51 -8.49 10.45
CA GLY A 176 4.32 -8.38 11.28
C GLY A 176 4.13 -6.95 11.80
N ASP A 177 2.90 -6.43 11.74
CA ASP A 177 2.47 -5.19 12.39
C ASP A 177 1.21 -5.42 13.23
N GLY A 178 0.75 -4.39 13.95
CA GLY A 178 -0.44 -4.50 14.81
C GLY A 178 -1.74 -4.84 14.07
N SER A 179 -1.77 -4.69 12.74
CA SER A 179 -2.88 -5.03 11.85
C SER A 179 -2.71 -6.39 11.15
N GLY A 180 -1.51 -6.99 11.09
CA GLY A 180 -1.28 -8.28 10.45
C GLY A 180 0.10 -8.44 9.80
N VAL A 181 0.15 -9.07 8.63
CA VAL A 181 1.38 -9.25 7.83
C VAL A 181 1.42 -8.21 6.75
N ARG A 182 2.56 -7.54 6.64
CA ARG A 182 2.83 -6.57 5.59
C ARG A 182 4.04 -6.96 4.78
N ALA A 183 3.94 -6.87 3.47
CA ALA A 183 5.08 -7.01 2.58
C ALA A 183 5.86 -5.69 2.57
N GLN A 184 7.13 -5.76 2.94
CA GLN A 184 8.06 -4.66 2.83
C GLN A 184 9.03 -4.95 1.70
N PHE A 185 8.92 -4.21 0.61
CA PHE A 185 9.86 -4.29 -0.50
C PHE A 185 11.08 -3.42 -0.21
N ARG A 186 12.27 -4.02 -0.23
CA ARG A 186 13.57 -3.33 -0.22
C ARG A 186 13.83 -2.57 -1.52
N ILE A 187 13.06 -2.83 -2.59
CA ILE A 187 13.11 -2.11 -3.88
C ILE A 187 12.03 -1.03 -3.98
N GLY A 188 11.56 -0.48 -2.87
CA GLY A 188 11.01 0.87 -2.91
C GLY A 188 12.13 1.88 -3.03
N GLY A 189 12.90 1.87 -4.13
CA GLY A 189 13.91 2.92 -4.36
C GLY A 189 13.24 4.30 -4.31
N ALA A 190 14.02 5.37 -4.10
CA ALA A 190 13.51 6.75 -4.04
C ALA A 190 12.54 7.09 -5.20
N ALA A 191 12.70 6.43 -6.34
CA ALA A 191 11.78 6.51 -7.47
C ALA A 191 10.37 5.99 -7.19
N ALA A 192 10.19 4.81 -6.59
CA ALA A 192 8.86 4.27 -6.29
C ALA A 192 8.12 5.16 -5.27
N LEU A 193 8.84 5.65 -4.25
CA LEU A 193 8.28 6.61 -3.29
C LEU A 193 7.89 7.93 -3.95
N ALA A 194 8.75 8.51 -4.79
CA ALA A 194 8.41 9.73 -5.50
C ALA A 194 7.27 9.54 -6.52
N LEU A 195 7.19 8.38 -7.17
CA LEU A 195 6.07 8.04 -8.05
C LEU A 195 4.78 7.93 -7.25
N SER A 196 4.82 7.32 -6.05
CA SER A 196 3.68 7.25 -5.15
C SER A 196 3.26 8.63 -4.64
N GLU A 197 4.20 9.54 -4.35
CA GLU A 197 3.91 10.91 -3.92
C GLU A 197 3.19 11.70 -5.02
N VAL A 198 3.60 11.51 -6.27
CA VAL A 198 2.96 12.18 -7.42
C VAL A 198 1.60 11.56 -7.74
N LEU A 199 1.43 10.26 -7.53
CA LEU A 199 0.16 9.55 -7.72
C LEU A 199 -0.78 9.61 -6.50
N ALA A 200 -0.29 10.06 -5.34
CA ALA A 200 -1.04 10.06 -4.08
C ALA A 200 -2.41 10.73 -4.21
N PRO A 201 -2.56 11.92 -4.84
CA PRO A 201 -3.88 12.54 -5.00
C PRO A 201 -4.85 11.67 -5.81
N SER A 202 -4.35 10.97 -6.84
CA SER A 202 -5.17 10.05 -7.64
C SER A 202 -5.52 8.78 -6.88
N VAL A 203 -4.59 8.27 -6.07
CA VAL A 203 -4.81 7.12 -5.19
C VAL A 203 -5.83 7.47 -4.09
N GLU A 204 -5.70 8.62 -3.44
CA GLU A 204 -6.64 9.11 -2.43
C GLU A 204 -8.04 9.30 -3.02
N ALA A 205 -8.13 9.87 -4.23
CA ALA A 205 -9.40 10.00 -4.95
C ALA A 205 -10.02 8.63 -5.30
N ALA A 206 -9.20 7.66 -5.70
CA ALA A 206 -9.66 6.29 -5.98
C ALA A 206 -10.13 5.56 -4.72
N VAL A 207 -9.46 5.78 -3.60
CA VAL A 207 -9.79 5.23 -2.29
C VAL A 207 -10.96 5.98 -1.63
N GLY A 208 -11.47 7.05 -2.25
CA GLY A 208 -12.57 7.84 -1.71
C GLY A 208 -12.21 8.60 -0.43
N HIS A 209 -10.92 8.84 -0.19
CA HIS A 209 -10.45 9.80 0.81
C HIS A 209 -10.58 11.21 0.23
N SER A 210 -11.80 11.61 -0.12
CA SER A 210 -12.09 13.01 -0.41
C SER A 210 -12.02 13.75 0.92
N GLY A 211 -10.80 14.12 1.32
CA GLY A 211 -10.58 15.01 2.45
C GLY A 211 -11.39 16.26 2.21
N GLY A 212 -12.55 16.35 2.85
CA GLY A 212 -13.47 17.48 2.82
C GLY A 212 -12.91 18.70 3.54
N GLY A 213 -11.63 18.99 3.33
CA GLY A 213 -11.02 20.28 3.62
C GLY A 213 -11.40 21.22 2.49
N ASP A 214 -12.66 21.65 2.48
CA ASP A 214 -13.02 22.91 1.86
C ASP A 214 -12.21 23.99 2.60
N VAL A 215 -11.04 24.33 2.06
CA VAL A 215 -10.28 25.52 2.47
C VAL A 215 -11.07 26.69 1.91
N GLY A 216 -12.22 26.94 2.54
CA GLY A 216 -12.95 28.17 2.41
C GLY A 216 -12.02 29.27 2.88
N ALA A 217 -11.36 29.93 1.92
CA ALA A 217 -10.82 31.25 2.07
C ALA A 217 -11.99 32.19 2.35
N GLY A 218 -12.50 32.15 3.59
CA GLY A 218 -13.48 33.07 4.13
C GLY A 218 -12.83 34.43 4.32
N GLY A 219 -12.62 35.14 3.21
CA GLY A 219 -12.39 36.58 3.19
C GLY A 219 -13.65 37.33 3.60
N GLY A 220 -14.01 37.23 4.88
CA GLY A 220 -15.04 38.05 5.49
C GLY A 220 -14.50 39.43 5.81
N GLY A 221 -14.60 40.35 4.85
CA GLY A 221 -14.31 41.77 5.05
C GLY A 221 -15.26 42.40 6.06
N GLY A 222 -14.77 42.61 7.28
CA GLY A 222 -15.43 43.43 8.29
C GLY A 222 -15.05 44.89 8.14
N THR A 223 -15.93 45.70 7.55
CA THR A 223 -15.88 47.17 7.71
C THR A 223 -16.62 47.54 9.00
N GLY A 224 -15.90 47.55 10.12
CA GLY A 224 -16.36 48.06 11.41
C GLY A 224 -15.55 49.28 11.81
N SER A 225 -16.06 50.46 11.53
CA SER A 225 -15.57 51.73 12.07
C SER A 225 -15.85 51.80 13.57
N GLY A 226 -14.79 51.87 14.39
CA GLY A 226 -14.89 52.09 15.83
C GLY A 226 -13.59 52.69 16.35
N GLY A 227 -13.59 54.01 16.54
CA GLY A 227 -12.49 54.71 17.19
C GLY A 227 -12.39 54.33 18.68
N GLY A 228 -11.16 54.11 19.14
CA GLY A 228 -10.88 53.80 20.54
C GLY A 228 -9.39 53.87 20.82
N SER A 229 -8.94 55.02 21.33
CA SER A 229 -7.63 55.20 21.92
C SER A 229 -7.52 54.35 23.19
N GLY A 230 -6.48 53.54 23.32
CA GLY A 230 -6.28 52.70 24.50
C GLY A 230 -4.94 51.99 24.51
N ALA A 231 -4.13 52.32 25.52
CA ALA A 231 -2.78 51.84 25.76
C ALA A 231 -2.70 50.32 26.00
N GLY A 232 -1.50 49.78 25.78
CA GLY A 232 -1.27 48.36 25.56
C GLY A 232 -1.37 47.42 26.77
N ARG A 233 -1.27 46.12 26.47
CA ARG A 233 -0.63 45.08 27.29
C ARG A 233 -0.61 43.77 26.50
N ARG A 234 0.54 43.10 26.50
CA ARG A 234 0.74 41.73 25.99
C ARG A 234 -0.01 40.75 26.91
N GLY A 235 -0.78 39.83 26.32
CA GLY A 235 -1.47 38.76 27.04
C GLY A 235 -1.21 37.41 26.37
N LEU A 236 -0.59 36.50 27.12
CA LEU A 236 -0.43 35.08 26.81
C LEU A 236 -1.80 34.39 26.80
N PHE A 237 -2.09 33.60 25.76
CA PHE A 237 -3.24 32.70 25.76
C PHE A 237 -2.92 31.41 26.51
N ARG A 238 -3.62 31.21 27.63
CA ARG A 238 -3.64 30.01 28.47
C ARG A 238 -5.02 29.38 28.33
N TRP A 239 -5.15 28.22 27.68
CA TRP A 239 -6.42 27.50 27.62
C TRP A 239 -6.58 26.67 28.91
N ARG A 240 -7.54 27.05 29.76
CA ARG A 240 -8.00 26.26 30.91
C ARG A 240 -9.35 25.66 30.56
N GLY A 241 -9.47 24.35 30.73
CA GLY A 241 -10.69 23.60 30.49
C GLY A 241 -11.83 23.97 31.43
N ALA A 242 -13.05 23.82 30.91
CA ALA A 242 -14.28 23.82 31.68
C ALA A 242 -14.90 22.42 31.57
N ARG A 243 -14.99 21.74 32.72
CA ARG A 243 -15.94 20.65 32.96
C ARG A 243 -17.33 21.28 33.13
N GLY A 244 -18.31 20.75 32.42
CA GLY A 244 -19.73 21.02 32.64
C GLY A 244 -20.52 19.88 32.01
N GLY A 245 -21.11 19.02 32.84
CA GLY A 245 -21.96 17.93 32.39
C GLY A 245 -23.36 18.42 32.01
N SER A 246 -24.07 17.63 31.21
CA SER A 246 -25.51 17.39 31.38
C SER A 246 -25.96 16.31 30.41
N SER A 247 -26.61 15.30 30.99
CA SER A 247 -27.47 14.31 30.35
C SER A 247 -28.53 14.95 29.46
N GLY A 248 -28.68 14.45 28.24
CA GLY A 248 -29.72 14.87 27.31
C GLY A 248 -29.87 13.93 26.13
N SER A 249 -30.77 12.97 26.29
CA SER A 249 -31.68 12.38 25.30
C SER A 249 -31.21 12.09 23.87
N ALA A 250 -31.33 10.81 23.54
CA ALA A 250 -31.60 10.22 22.23
C ALA A 250 -32.21 11.18 21.20
N GLY A 251 -31.47 11.38 20.11
CA GLY A 251 -31.92 11.96 18.86
C GLY A 251 -30.96 11.47 17.79
N GLY A 252 -31.35 10.36 17.13
CA GLY A 252 -30.57 9.68 16.10
C GLY A 252 -30.40 10.53 14.85
N GLY A 253 -29.52 11.52 14.91
CA GLY A 253 -28.86 12.07 13.74
C GLY A 253 -27.77 11.09 13.37
N GLY A 254 -28.10 10.09 12.55
CA GLY A 254 -27.11 9.22 11.93
C GLY A 254 -26.13 10.12 11.20
N ALA A 255 -24.97 10.36 11.83
CA ALA A 255 -23.84 10.96 11.15
C ALA A 255 -23.68 10.15 9.87
N ALA A 256 -23.82 10.82 8.73
CA ALA A 256 -23.50 10.26 7.43
C ALA A 256 -22.00 9.94 7.48
N GLY A 257 -21.70 8.79 8.09
CA GLY A 257 -20.38 8.33 8.37
C GLY A 257 -19.73 8.18 7.02
N GLU A 258 -18.70 9.00 6.82
CA GLU A 258 -17.73 8.90 5.75
C GLU A 258 -17.47 7.41 5.51
N ARG A 259 -18.05 6.87 4.43
CA ARG A 259 -18.08 5.43 4.18
C ARG A 259 -16.65 5.02 3.90
N VAL A 260 -16.08 4.26 4.81
CA VAL A 260 -14.77 3.65 4.60
C VAL A 260 -14.85 2.74 3.37
N VAL A 261 -14.05 3.05 2.36
CA VAL A 261 -14.13 2.43 1.02
C VAL A 261 -13.38 1.09 0.96
N GLY A 262 -12.54 0.74 1.95
CA GLY A 262 -11.74 -0.49 1.95
C GLY A 262 -12.43 -1.76 2.47
N VAL A 263 -11.84 -2.91 2.15
CA VAL A 263 -12.24 -4.24 2.67
C VAL A 263 -11.74 -4.43 4.11
N GLU A 264 -12.53 -3.99 5.10
CA GLU A 264 -12.19 -4.06 6.53
C GLU A 264 -12.82 -5.28 7.25
N VAL A 265 -12.27 -6.46 7.01
CA VAL A 265 -12.73 -7.72 7.62
C VAL A 265 -12.43 -7.78 9.13
N ALA A 266 -11.33 -7.18 9.60
CA ALA A 266 -10.98 -7.09 11.01
C ALA A 266 -11.99 -6.21 11.79
N SER A 267 -12.45 -5.10 11.19
CA SER A 267 -13.48 -4.24 11.76
C SER A 267 -14.82 -4.98 11.87
N LEU A 268 -15.22 -5.73 10.84
CA LEU A 268 -16.39 -6.61 10.87
C LEU A 268 -16.30 -7.67 11.98
N THR A 269 -15.13 -8.29 12.12
CA THR A 269 -14.89 -9.29 13.17
C THR A 269 -15.06 -8.70 14.57
N LYS A 270 -14.49 -7.51 14.81
CA LYS A 270 -14.64 -6.81 16.08
C LYS A 270 -16.11 -6.48 16.37
N ARG A 271 -16.84 -5.94 15.38
CA ARG A 271 -18.28 -5.64 15.50
C ARG A 271 -19.10 -6.90 15.77
N ALA A 272 -18.81 -8.04 15.13
CA ALA A 272 -19.48 -9.32 15.41
C ALA A 272 -19.28 -9.76 16.87
N LEU A 273 -18.05 -9.64 17.39
CA LEU A 273 -17.73 -10.00 18.77
C LEU A 273 -18.42 -9.08 19.78
N ASP A 274 -18.42 -7.76 19.53
CA ASP A 274 -19.11 -6.78 20.37
C ASP A 274 -20.64 -7.03 20.37
N ALA A 275 -21.26 -7.21 19.20
CA ALA A 275 -22.69 -7.54 19.07
C ALA A 275 -23.06 -8.85 19.80
N ARG A 276 -22.15 -9.83 19.80
CA ARG A 276 -22.35 -11.07 20.56
C ARG A 276 -22.26 -10.85 22.06
N ARG A 277 -21.25 -10.12 22.53
CA ARG A 277 -21.04 -9.79 23.95
C ARG A 277 -22.25 -9.03 24.51
N ASP A 278 -22.73 -8.06 23.75
CA ASP A 278 -23.79 -7.14 24.17
C ASP A 278 -25.20 -7.67 23.87
N GLN A 279 -25.27 -8.87 23.27
CA GLN A 279 -26.53 -9.53 22.86
C GLN A 279 -27.40 -8.70 21.89
N ASP A 280 -26.77 -7.82 21.11
CA ASP A 280 -27.43 -6.97 20.12
C ASP A 280 -27.74 -7.76 18.83
N LEU A 281 -29.03 -7.91 18.51
CA LEU A 281 -29.50 -8.63 17.32
C LEU A 281 -29.26 -7.86 16.04
N ASP A 282 -29.57 -6.56 16.08
CA ASP A 282 -29.57 -5.73 14.90
C ASP A 282 -28.13 -5.43 14.47
N ALA A 283 -27.22 -5.24 15.43
CA ALA A 283 -25.80 -5.13 15.15
C ALA A 283 -25.24 -6.43 14.52
N GLY A 284 -25.65 -7.61 15.00
CA GLY A 284 -25.23 -8.89 14.42
C GLY A 284 -25.72 -9.07 12.97
N ALA A 285 -27.01 -8.83 12.73
CA ALA A 285 -27.59 -8.87 11.39
C ALA A 285 -26.94 -7.85 10.44
N SER A 286 -26.61 -6.66 10.94
CA SER A 286 -25.89 -5.64 10.17
C SER A 286 -24.49 -6.11 9.76
N VAL A 287 -23.74 -6.77 10.65
CA VAL A 287 -22.41 -7.30 10.34
C VAL A 287 -22.49 -8.39 9.28
N GLU A 288 -23.45 -9.31 9.37
CA GLU A 288 -23.65 -10.35 8.36
C GLU A 288 -24.01 -9.75 7.00
N SER A 289 -24.94 -8.80 6.97
CA SER A 289 -25.32 -8.08 5.74
C SER A 289 -24.11 -7.36 5.11
N ASP A 290 -23.31 -6.66 5.92
CA ASP A 290 -22.10 -5.98 5.46
C ASP A 290 -21.09 -6.97 4.88
N LEU A 291 -20.88 -8.12 5.54
CA LEU A 291 -19.97 -9.17 5.10
C LEU A 291 -20.41 -9.77 3.75
N LEU A 292 -21.71 -10.06 3.61
CA LEU A 292 -22.28 -10.63 2.38
C LEU A 292 -22.36 -9.62 1.23
N SER A 293 -22.31 -8.32 1.50
CA SER A 293 -22.41 -7.25 0.49
C SER A 293 -21.08 -6.55 0.17
N LEU A 294 -19.94 -6.99 0.72
CA LEU A 294 -18.61 -6.43 0.39
C LEU A 294 -18.35 -6.34 -1.12
N HIS A 295 -18.68 -7.40 -1.89
CA HIS A 295 -18.50 -7.43 -3.34
C HIS A 295 -19.36 -6.42 -4.12
N GLN A 296 -20.39 -5.84 -3.48
CA GLN A 296 -21.28 -4.83 -4.07
C GLN A 296 -20.71 -3.42 -3.93
N ARG A 297 -19.63 -3.25 -3.15
CA ARG A 297 -18.97 -1.95 -3.01
C ARG A 297 -18.41 -1.51 -4.35
N SER A 298 -18.58 -0.23 -4.64
CA SER A 298 -18.00 0.42 -5.81
C SER A 298 -16.62 0.94 -5.45
N PHE A 299 -15.65 0.64 -6.29
CA PHE A 299 -14.27 1.11 -6.17
C PHE A 299 -13.97 2.02 -7.35
N PRO A 300 -13.87 3.35 -7.15
CA PRO A 300 -13.58 4.29 -8.22
C PRO A 300 -12.26 3.95 -8.90
N SER A 301 -12.28 3.79 -10.23
CA SER A 301 -11.05 3.57 -11.00
C SER A 301 -10.11 4.77 -10.86
N ILE A 302 -8.83 4.47 -10.61
CA ILE A 302 -7.75 5.44 -10.59
C ILE A 302 -7.71 6.17 -11.93
N ARG A 303 -7.50 7.48 -11.85
CA ARG A 303 -7.43 8.37 -13.02
C ARG A 303 -6.04 8.94 -13.14
N ARG A 304 -5.68 9.29 -14.37
CA ARG A 304 -4.47 10.03 -14.67
C ARG A 304 -4.37 11.26 -13.76
N PRO A 305 -3.29 11.42 -12.99
CA PRO A 305 -3.10 12.56 -12.11
C PRO A 305 -3.06 13.86 -12.91
N VAL A 306 -3.79 14.85 -12.42
CA VAL A 306 -3.68 16.24 -12.87
C VAL A 306 -3.08 17.00 -11.69
N VAL A 307 -1.81 17.39 -11.83
CA VAL A 307 -1.10 18.14 -10.80
C VAL A 307 -1.54 19.60 -10.91
N PRO A 308 -2.10 20.20 -9.85
CA PRO A 308 -2.43 21.61 -9.86
C PRO A 308 -1.17 22.44 -10.14
N PRO A 309 -1.25 23.43 -11.06
CA PRO A 309 -0.10 24.25 -11.36
C PRO A 309 0.36 25.03 -10.12
N LEU A 310 1.64 25.37 -10.07
CA LEU A 310 2.15 26.25 -9.01
C LEU A 310 1.41 27.60 -9.05
N PRO A 311 1.07 28.18 -7.89
CA PRO A 311 0.37 29.45 -7.84
C PRO A 311 1.21 30.56 -8.52
N PRO A 312 0.54 31.53 -9.16
CA PRO A 312 1.22 32.68 -9.76
C PRO A 312 1.96 33.50 -8.68
N LEU A 313 2.84 34.41 -9.12
CA LEU A 313 3.50 35.36 -8.21
C LEU A 313 2.47 36.20 -7.48
N ASP A 314 2.54 36.17 -6.15
CA ASP A 314 1.72 37.03 -5.30
C ASP A 314 2.19 38.48 -5.45
N PRO A 315 1.29 39.49 -5.42
CA PRO A 315 1.70 40.89 -5.53
C PRO A 315 2.72 41.32 -4.47
N ALA A 316 2.74 40.70 -3.27
CA ALA A 316 3.76 40.97 -2.27
C ALA A 316 5.14 40.42 -2.68
N GLU A 317 5.19 39.23 -3.28
CA GLU A 317 6.43 38.68 -3.85
C GLU A 317 6.96 39.56 -4.98
N GLU A 318 6.07 40.03 -5.86
CA GLU A 318 6.48 40.92 -6.94
C GLU A 318 7.00 42.26 -6.40
N ALA A 319 6.34 42.83 -5.39
CA ALA A 319 6.80 44.04 -4.72
C ALA A 319 8.16 43.84 -4.05
N ALA A 320 8.41 42.68 -3.44
CA ALA A 320 9.71 42.34 -2.84
C ALA A 320 10.83 42.20 -3.88
N VAL A 321 10.55 41.66 -5.07
CA VAL A 321 11.52 41.62 -6.19
C VAL A 321 11.84 43.04 -6.67
N ARG A 322 10.81 43.88 -6.89
CA ARG A 322 10.99 45.28 -7.31
C ARG A 322 11.78 46.08 -6.27
N GLN A 323 11.48 45.87 -4.98
CA GLN A 323 12.17 46.52 -3.87
C GLN A 323 13.65 46.12 -3.81
N ARG A 324 13.98 44.83 -3.95
CA ARG A 324 15.38 44.35 -3.99
C ARG A 324 16.17 44.96 -5.15
N CYS A 325 15.56 45.10 -6.33
CA CYS A 325 16.22 45.75 -7.47
C CYS A 325 16.44 47.24 -7.22
N LEU A 326 15.48 47.92 -6.59
CA LEU A 326 15.61 49.32 -6.21
C LEU A 326 16.75 49.53 -5.19
N GLU A 327 16.83 48.67 -4.17
CA GLU A 327 17.90 48.71 -3.17
C GLU A 327 19.28 48.48 -3.80
N SER A 328 19.38 47.54 -4.74
CA SER A 328 20.61 47.31 -5.50
C SER A 328 20.99 48.51 -6.37
N ALA A 329 20.02 49.17 -7.02
CA ALA A 329 20.26 50.36 -7.85
C ALA A 329 20.65 51.59 -7.03
N LEU A 330 20.18 51.69 -5.78
CA LEU A 330 20.57 52.76 -4.85
C LEU A 330 22.00 52.62 -4.32
N GLY A 331 22.64 51.46 -4.46
CA GLY A 331 24.06 51.26 -4.09
C GLY A 331 24.37 51.52 -2.62
N GLY A 332 23.40 51.37 -1.72
CA GLY A 332 23.58 51.60 -0.27
C GLY A 332 23.53 53.08 0.16
N VAL A 333 23.06 54.00 -0.68
CA VAL A 333 22.83 55.40 -0.28
C VAL A 333 21.77 55.46 0.83
N GLU A 334 22.14 55.88 2.04
CA GLU A 334 21.25 55.88 3.21
C GLU A 334 20.09 56.89 3.12
N ARG A 335 20.29 58.00 2.39
CA ARG A 335 19.30 59.09 2.24
C ARG A 335 19.30 59.63 0.82
N PRO A 336 18.75 58.89 -0.15
CA PRO A 336 18.72 59.33 -1.53
C PRO A 336 17.82 60.56 -1.67
N SER A 337 18.29 61.56 -2.41
CA SER A 337 17.47 62.68 -2.84
C SER A 337 16.30 62.19 -3.72
N ARG A 338 15.27 63.02 -3.87
CA ARG A 338 14.11 62.68 -4.72
C ARG A 338 14.54 62.39 -6.18
N GLY A 339 15.55 63.10 -6.68
CA GLY A 339 16.10 62.89 -8.02
C GLY A 339 16.83 61.55 -8.15
N GLU A 340 17.69 61.21 -7.17
CA GLU A 340 18.38 59.92 -7.12
C GLU A 340 17.41 58.75 -6.99
N LEU A 341 16.37 58.89 -6.15
CA LEU A 341 15.34 57.86 -6.01
C LEU A 341 14.57 57.65 -7.31
N ALA A 342 14.24 58.71 -8.04
CA ALA A 342 13.57 58.61 -9.34
C ALA A 342 14.46 57.94 -10.39
N ALA A 343 15.75 58.32 -10.44
CA ALA A 343 16.73 57.69 -11.31
C ALA A 343 16.94 56.21 -10.97
N ALA A 344 17.06 55.87 -9.69
CA ALA A 344 17.20 54.49 -9.22
C ALA A 344 15.96 53.63 -9.52
N LYS A 345 14.75 54.19 -9.35
CA LYS A 345 13.51 53.52 -9.76
C LYS A 345 13.46 53.25 -11.27
N ALA A 346 13.87 54.23 -12.08
CA ALA A 346 13.94 54.06 -13.54
C ALA A 346 14.98 52.99 -13.93
N ALA A 347 16.16 53.02 -13.31
CA ALA A 347 17.23 52.05 -13.54
C ALA A 347 16.86 50.64 -13.06
N ALA A 348 16.10 50.51 -11.96
CA ALA A 348 15.68 49.23 -11.40
C ALA A 348 14.47 48.59 -12.10
N ALA A 349 13.71 49.35 -12.89
CA ALA A 349 12.48 48.87 -13.52
C ALA A 349 12.73 47.71 -14.51
N GLU A 350 13.72 47.85 -15.39
CA GLU A 350 14.04 46.80 -16.38
C GLU A 350 14.63 45.53 -15.72
N PRO A 351 15.63 45.59 -14.82
CA PRO A 351 16.09 44.42 -14.08
C PRO A 351 14.98 43.73 -13.28
N ALA A 352 14.09 44.51 -12.64
CA ALA A 352 12.98 43.95 -11.89
C ALA A 352 12.02 43.17 -12.79
N GLU A 353 11.63 43.72 -13.93
CA GLU A 353 10.73 43.01 -14.85
C GLU A 353 11.38 41.74 -15.42
N LYS A 354 12.67 41.80 -15.75
CA LYS A 354 13.44 40.63 -16.19
C LYS A 354 13.49 39.53 -15.13
N LEU A 355 13.70 39.87 -13.86
CA LEU A 355 13.69 38.90 -12.75
C LEU A 355 12.30 38.35 -12.47
N LEU A 356 11.25 39.17 -12.58
CA LEU A 356 9.87 38.71 -12.48
C LEU A 356 9.54 37.74 -13.60
N GLN A 357 9.93 38.05 -14.83
CA GLN A 357 9.75 37.16 -15.97
C GLN A 357 10.50 35.83 -15.78
N ALA A 358 11.76 35.89 -15.34
CA ALA A 358 12.53 34.68 -15.02
C ALA A 358 11.85 33.83 -13.93
N SER A 359 11.30 34.46 -12.90
CA SER A 359 10.57 33.78 -11.81
C SER A 359 9.28 33.13 -12.29
N ARG A 360 8.52 33.80 -13.18
CA ARG A 360 7.31 33.24 -13.81
C ARG A 360 7.66 32.01 -14.65
N VAL A 361 8.72 32.11 -15.47
CA VAL A 361 9.20 31.00 -16.30
C VAL A 361 9.68 29.83 -15.44
N ALA A 362 10.43 30.08 -14.36
CA ALA A 362 10.86 29.02 -13.45
C ALA A 362 9.67 28.28 -12.84
N ARG A 363 8.62 28.99 -12.38
CA ARG A 363 7.40 28.36 -11.85
C ARG A 363 6.67 27.52 -12.90
N ASP A 364 6.58 27.99 -14.14
CA ASP A 364 6.00 27.21 -15.23
C ASP A 364 6.84 25.95 -15.53
N VAL A 365 8.17 26.07 -15.59
CA VAL A 365 9.09 24.93 -15.75
C VAL A 365 8.89 23.90 -14.63
N HIS A 366 8.83 24.32 -13.37
CA HIS A 366 8.62 23.42 -12.23
C HIS A 366 7.22 22.79 -12.23
N SER A 367 6.19 23.57 -12.56
CA SER A 367 4.81 23.10 -12.69
C SER A 367 4.70 22.02 -13.76
N GLN A 368 5.19 22.28 -14.97
CA GLN A 368 5.21 21.31 -16.06
C GLN A 368 6.08 20.09 -15.74
N ARG A 369 7.18 20.24 -14.99
CA ARG A 369 8.00 19.11 -14.53
C ARG A 369 7.20 18.16 -13.67
N ARG A 370 6.46 18.70 -12.68
CA ARG A 370 5.62 17.89 -11.78
C ARG A 370 4.55 17.15 -12.56
N GLN A 371 3.89 17.81 -13.52
CA GLN A 371 2.92 17.16 -14.39
C GLN A 371 3.59 16.07 -15.26
N ALA A 372 4.76 16.33 -15.85
CA ALA A 372 5.48 15.35 -16.67
C ALA A 372 5.92 14.11 -15.86
N LEU A 373 6.31 14.29 -14.59
CA LEU A 373 6.57 13.19 -13.67
C LEU A 373 5.30 12.37 -13.41
N ALA A 374 4.17 13.03 -13.22
CA ALA A 374 2.87 12.39 -13.01
C ALA A 374 2.43 11.59 -14.24
N ASP A 375 2.66 12.15 -15.42
CA ASP A 375 2.36 11.50 -16.70
C ASP A 375 3.26 10.29 -16.93
N ALA A 376 4.55 10.40 -16.62
CA ALA A 376 5.47 9.28 -16.70
C ALA A 376 5.09 8.15 -15.73
N ALA A 377 4.69 8.49 -14.49
CA ALA A 377 4.19 7.54 -13.51
C ALA A 377 2.93 6.82 -14.01
N TRP A 378 1.98 7.58 -14.56
CA TRP A 378 0.76 7.04 -15.14
C TRP A 378 1.03 6.09 -16.30
N LEU A 379 1.98 6.44 -17.20
CA LEU A 379 2.37 5.57 -18.30
C LEU A 379 3.01 4.27 -17.82
N LEU A 380 3.85 4.32 -16.79
CA LEU A 380 4.44 3.11 -16.19
C LEU A 380 3.37 2.22 -15.56
N LEU A 381 2.43 2.81 -14.81
CA LEU A 381 1.31 2.09 -14.21
C LEU A 381 0.41 1.45 -15.27
N SER A 382 0.08 2.21 -16.33
CA SER A 382 -0.75 1.72 -17.44
C SER A 382 -0.05 0.64 -18.28
N ALA A 383 1.27 0.70 -18.38
CA ALA A 383 2.10 -0.32 -19.03
C ALA A 383 2.39 -1.53 -18.13
N HIS A 384 1.76 -1.60 -16.95
CA HIS A 384 1.93 -2.65 -15.95
C HIS A 384 3.40 -2.88 -15.55
N ASP A 385 4.17 -1.80 -15.36
CA ASP A 385 5.53 -1.89 -14.80
C ASP A 385 5.46 -2.48 -13.38
N PRO A 386 6.04 -3.67 -13.10
CA PRO A 386 5.86 -4.38 -11.83
C PRO A 386 6.16 -3.55 -10.58
N ALA A 387 7.26 -2.81 -10.59
CA ALA A 387 7.68 -2.00 -9.44
C ALA A 387 6.71 -0.84 -9.18
N THR A 388 6.24 -0.19 -10.25
CA THR A 388 5.25 0.89 -10.16
C THR A 388 3.91 0.35 -9.67
N VAL A 389 3.43 -0.76 -10.24
CA VAL A 389 2.15 -1.40 -9.86
C VAL A 389 2.15 -1.80 -8.39
N VAL A 390 3.16 -2.54 -7.94
CA VAL A 390 3.27 -2.97 -6.53
C VAL A 390 3.27 -1.77 -5.59
N SER A 391 4.05 -0.72 -5.90
CA SER A 391 4.14 0.46 -5.05
C SER A 391 2.81 1.21 -4.96
N VAL A 392 2.11 1.39 -6.08
CA VAL A 392 0.84 2.13 -6.13
C VAL A 392 -0.29 1.33 -5.50
N VAL A 393 -0.37 0.02 -5.78
CA VAL A 393 -1.38 -0.87 -5.20
C VAL A 393 -1.19 -1.01 -3.69
N ASP A 394 0.04 -1.25 -3.19
CA ASP A 394 0.26 -1.34 -1.74
C ASP A 394 -0.11 -0.05 -1.02
N GLU A 395 0.24 1.11 -1.59
CA GLU A 395 -0.08 2.41 -1.00
C GLU A 395 -1.59 2.68 -1.00
N ALA A 396 -2.30 2.32 -2.08
CA ALA A 396 -3.75 2.43 -2.16
C ALA A 396 -4.46 1.53 -1.13
N LEU A 397 -4.00 0.29 -0.99
CA LEU A 397 -4.52 -0.65 0.00
C LEU A 397 -4.26 -0.14 1.42
N ARG A 398 -3.07 0.40 1.69
CA ARG A 398 -2.72 1.05 2.96
C ARG A 398 -3.64 2.22 3.30
N LEU A 399 -3.84 3.14 2.36
CA LEU A 399 -4.71 4.32 2.55
C LEU A 399 -6.18 3.91 2.77
N SER A 400 -6.62 2.83 2.13
CA SER A 400 -7.98 2.31 2.29
C SER A 400 -8.23 1.59 3.61
N ARG A 401 -7.17 1.32 4.40
CA ARG A 401 -7.19 0.47 5.60
C ARG A 401 -7.74 -0.93 5.35
N ALA A 402 -7.68 -1.41 4.12
CA ALA A 402 -8.11 -2.76 3.80
C ALA A 402 -7.19 -3.79 4.48
N ASP A 403 -7.73 -4.96 4.83
CA ASP A 403 -6.97 -6.11 5.32
C ASP A 403 -6.25 -6.84 4.17
N LEU A 404 -5.63 -6.05 3.27
CA LEU A 404 -5.05 -6.46 2.01
C LEU A 404 -3.61 -5.93 1.89
N THR A 405 -2.74 -6.76 1.34
CA THR A 405 -1.33 -6.41 1.08
C THR A 405 -0.95 -6.83 -0.32
N CYS A 406 -0.28 -5.96 -1.10
CA CYS A 406 0.26 -6.34 -2.41
C CYS A 406 1.55 -7.15 -2.23
N LEU A 407 1.63 -8.33 -2.85
CA LEU A 407 2.78 -9.24 -2.77
C LEU A 407 3.66 -9.21 -4.01
N ASP A 408 3.07 -9.09 -5.19
CA ASP A 408 3.80 -9.14 -6.46
C ASP A 408 2.95 -8.54 -7.59
N ALA A 409 3.60 -8.13 -8.67
CA ALA A 409 2.98 -7.86 -9.95
C ALA A 409 3.91 -8.32 -11.07
N GLY A 410 3.35 -8.80 -12.17
CA GLY A 410 4.15 -9.30 -13.27
C GLY A 410 3.34 -9.55 -14.53
N THR A 411 3.98 -10.22 -15.48
CA THR A 411 3.33 -10.68 -16.72
C THR A 411 3.59 -12.17 -16.85
N ASP A 412 2.55 -12.97 -17.05
CA ASP A 412 2.67 -14.39 -17.33
C ASP A 412 3.52 -14.62 -18.60
N ALA A 413 4.59 -15.40 -18.49
CA ALA A 413 5.46 -15.71 -19.63
C ALA A 413 4.73 -16.46 -20.76
N THR A 414 3.73 -17.26 -20.43
CA THR A 414 2.97 -18.12 -21.35
C THR A 414 1.81 -17.35 -21.98
N THR A 415 0.92 -16.76 -21.15
CA THR A 415 -0.27 -16.06 -21.66
C THR A 415 -0.02 -14.61 -22.02
N GLN A 416 1.10 -14.03 -21.58
CA GLN A 416 1.42 -12.60 -21.69
C GLN A 416 0.41 -11.69 -20.98
N ARG A 417 -0.42 -12.25 -20.09
CA ARG A 417 -1.38 -11.50 -19.28
C ARG A 417 -0.70 -10.87 -18.07
N ALA A 418 -1.06 -9.63 -17.78
CA ALA A 418 -0.57 -8.87 -16.64
C ALA A 418 -1.30 -9.31 -15.37
N TYR A 419 -0.57 -9.68 -14.31
CA TYR A 419 -1.14 -10.10 -13.05
C TYR A 419 -0.71 -9.22 -11.87
N VAL A 420 -1.56 -9.16 -10.83
CA VAL A 420 -1.23 -8.64 -9.50
C VAL A 420 -1.56 -9.71 -8.46
N THR A 421 -0.65 -9.94 -7.50
CA THR A 421 -0.87 -10.88 -6.40
C THR A 421 -1.09 -10.13 -5.10
N VAL A 422 -2.19 -10.42 -4.40
CA VAL A 422 -2.53 -9.82 -3.11
C VAL A 422 -2.79 -10.86 -2.03
N LEU A 423 -2.46 -10.51 -0.80
CA LEU A 423 -2.75 -11.28 0.41
C LEU A 423 -3.93 -10.65 1.13
N LEU A 424 -5.02 -11.40 1.30
CA LEU A 424 -6.20 -11.02 2.09
C LEU A 424 -6.17 -11.74 3.44
N ARG A 425 -6.23 -10.98 4.53
CA ARG A 425 -6.44 -11.55 5.87
C ARG A 425 -7.94 -11.64 6.14
N PHE A 426 -8.45 -12.86 6.23
CA PHE A 426 -9.86 -13.11 6.48
C PHE A 426 -10.15 -13.51 7.93
N ALA A 427 -11.39 -13.26 8.35
CA ALA A 427 -11.85 -13.52 9.70
C ALA A 427 -11.97 -15.03 10.00
N PRO A 428 -11.79 -15.45 11.26
CA PRO A 428 -12.22 -16.78 11.67
C PRO A 428 -13.75 -16.88 11.69
N MET A 429 -14.26 -18.11 11.81
CA MET A 429 -15.70 -18.47 11.80
C MET A 429 -16.56 -17.72 12.86
N VAL A 430 -15.94 -17.00 13.79
CA VAL A 430 -16.63 -16.18 14.81
C VAL A 430 -17.32 -14.95 14.22
N VAL A 431 -16.96 -14.54 12.99
CA VAL A 431 -17.60 -13.41 12.29
C VAL A 431 -19.05 -13.73 11.88
N VAL A 432 -19.38 -15.02 11.70
CA VAL A 432 -20.73 -15.46 11.37
C VAL A 432 -21.59 -15.48 12.63
N THR A 433 -22.58 -14.61 12.67
CA THR A 433 -23.53 -14.48 13.77
C THR A 433 -24.67 -15.50 13.71
N ASP A 434 -25.40 -15.65 14.81
CA ASP A 434 -26.66 -16.38 14.82
C ASP A 434 -27.67 -15.70 13.89
N GLU A 435 -28.60 -16.48 13.34
CA GLU A 435 -29.63 -15.93 12.46
C GLU A 435 -30.67 -15.17 13.27
N VAL A 436 -31.06 -14.01 12.78
CA VAL A 436 -32.18 -13.24 13.33
C VAL A 436 -33.42 -13.58 12.54
N VAL A 437 -34.37 -14.27 13.18
CA VAL A 437 -35.64 -14.66 12.57
C VAL A 437 -36.74 -13.74 13.07
N GLU A 438 -37.54 -13.19 12.17
CA GLU A 438 -38.73 -12.43 12.53
C GLU A 438 -39.91 -13.39 12.70
N GLY A 439 -40.39 -13.53 13.94
CA GLY A 439 -41.58 -14.33 14.22
C GLY A 439 -42.84 -13.66 13.66
N GLY A 440 -43.93 -14.43 13.50
CA GLY A 440 -45.21 -13.89 13.00
C GLY A 440 -45.85 -12.78 13.85
N ASN A 441 -45.32 -12.51 15.04
CA ASN A 441 -45.69 -11.38 15.91
C ASN A 441 -44.79 -10.14 15.74
N GLY A 442 -43.91 -10.12 14.74
CA GLY A 442 -42.91 -9.07 14.52
C GLY A 442 -41.75 -9.08 15.52
N ARG A 443 -41.71 -10.03 16.47
CA ARG A 443 -40.60 -10.14 17.42
C ARG A 443 -39.44 -10.87 16.75
N ARG A 444 -38.29 -10.19 16.70
CA ARG A 444 -37.01 -10.78 16.28
C ARG A 444 -36.46 -11.70 17.38
N THR A 445 -36.09 -12.92 17.02
CA THR A 445 -35.46 -13.89 17.92
C THR A 445 -34.16 -14.44 17.31
N ARG A 446 -33.19 -14.82 18.15
CA ARG A 446 -31.99 -15.55 17.68
C ARG A 446 -32.33 -17.00 17.46
N ARG A 447 -32.00 -17.50 16.28
CA ARG A 447 -31.94 -18.92 15.99
C ARG A 447 -30.48 -19.34 15.86
N PRO A 448 -29.99 -20.27 16.70
CA PRO A 448 -28.68 -20.87 16.49
C PRO A 448 -28.63 -21.52 15.10
N ARG A 449 -27.65 -21.14 14.29
CA ARG A 449 -27.44 -21.74 12.98
C ARG A 449 -26.88 -23.15 13.10
N THR A 450 -27.31 -24.03 12.21
CA THR A 450 -26.66 -25.34 12.02
C THR A 450 -25.23 -25.17 11.51
N PRO A 451 -24.33 -26.16 11.69
CA PRO A 451 -22.97 -26.10 11.15
C PRO A 451 -22.92 -25.80 9.65
N ARG A 452 -23.80 -26.44 8.86
CA ARG A 452 -23.93 -26.21 7.42
C ARG A 452 -24.31 -24.77 7.07
N GLU A 453 -25.33 -24.20 7.73
CA GLU A 453 -25.75 -22.82 7.49
C GLU A 453 -24.62 -21.83 7.83
N ARG A 454 -23.86 -22.08 8.90
CA ARG A 454 -22.70 -21.24 9.25
C ARG A 454 -21.60 -21.30 8.19
N GLN A 455 -21.30 -22.50 7.68
CA GLN A 455 -20.31 -22.68 6.63
C GLN A 455 -20.73 -22.01 5.32
N GLN A 456 -22.02 -22.07 4.97
CA GLN A 456 -22.55 -21.38 3.79
C GLN A 456 -22.40 -19.86 3.89
N VAL A 457 -22.77 -19.25 5.02
CA VAL A 457 -22.57 -17.81 5.24
C VAL A 457 -21.09 -17.45 5.25
N TYR A 458 -20.24 -18.29 5.86
CA TYR A 458 -18.79 -18.08 5.89
C TYR A 458 -18.18 -18.11 4.47
N ALA A 459 -18.55 -19.11 3.66
CA ALA A 459 -18.09 -19.23 2.27
C ALA A 459 -18.59 -18.06 1.40
N ALA A 460 -19.85 -17.64 1.57
CA ALA A 460 -20.40 -16.49 0.87
C ALA A 460 -19.71 -15.18 1.28
N GLY A 461 -19.43 -15.00 2.58
CA GLY A 461 -18.67 -13.86 3.09
C GLY A 461 -17.22 -13.83 2.59
N LEU A 462 -16.56 -15.00 2.54
CA LEU A 462 -15.23 -15.16 1.96
C LEU A 462 -15.22 -14.78 0.48
N ALA A 463 -16.17 -15.32 -0.29
CA ALA A 463 -16.30 -15.01 -1.71
C ALA A 463 -16.57 -13.51 -1.95
N SER A 464 -17.44 -12.92 -1.13
CA SER A 464 -17.75 -11.50 -1.16
C SER A 464 -16.50 -10.64 -0.90
N ALA A 465 -15.68 -11.00 0.09
CA ALA A 465 -14.45 -10.28 0.41
C ALA A 465 -13.36 -10.44 -0.67
N VAL A 466 -13.20 -11.63 -1.26
CA VAL A 466 -12.24 -11.87 -2.36
C VAL A 466 -12.61 -11.07 -3.61
N LEU A 467 -13.90 -11.02 -3.97
CA LEU A 467 -14.35 -10.21 -5.09
C LEU A 467 -14.21 -8.71 -4.81
N ALA A 468 -14.50 -8.26 -3.59
CA ALA A 468 -14.28 -6.88 -3.20
C ALA A 468 -12.79 -6.50 -3.30
N ALA A 469 -11.90 -7.36 -2.82
CA ALA A 469 -10.45 -7.19 -2.93
C ALA A 469 -10.00 -7.10 -4.39
N THR A 470 -10.53 -7.98 -5.25
CA THR A 470 -10.21 -8.01 -6.67
C THR A 470 -10.64 -6.71 -7.36
N LYS A 471 -11.90 -6.28 -7.15
CA LYS A 471 -12.40 -4.99 -7.67
C LYS A 471 -11.58 -3.80 -7.18
N GLN A 472 -11.14 -3.83 -5.92
CA GLN A 472 -10.29 -2.79 -5.38
C GLN A 472 -8.93 -2.76 -6.10
N VAL A 473 -8.30 -3.91 -6.35
CA VAL A 473 -7.05 -3.99 -7.11
C VAL A 473 -7.25 -3.54 -8.56
N ASP A 474 -8.30 -4.00 -9.25
CA ASP A 474 -8.62 -3.61 -10.62
C ASP A 474 -8.86 -2.11 -10.78
N SER A 475 -9.40 -1.48 -9.72
CA SER A 475 -9.60 -0.04 -9.68
C SER A 475 -8.29 0.73 -9.62
N VAL A 476 -7.21 0.15 -9.09
CA VAL A 476 -5.90 0.82 -8.89
C VAL A 476 -4.87 0.40 -9.93
N ALA A 477 -4.96 -0.81 -10.47
CA ALA A 477 -4.06 -1.36 -11.48
C ALA A 477 -4.78 -1.46 -12.84
N PRO A 478 -4.86 -0.37 -13.64
CA PRO A 478 -5.58 -0.36 -14.90
C PRO A 478 -4.98 -1.27 -15.97
N GLY A 479 -3.69 -1.61 -15.86
CA GLY A 479 -2.98 -2.52 -16.77
C GLY A 479 -3.01 -3.99 -16.36
N ALA A 480 -3.62 -4.33 -15.22
CA ALA A 480 -3.74 -5.72 -14.78
C ALA A 480 -4.92 -6.41 -15.47
N ASP A 481 -4.70 -7.63 -15.96
CA ASP A 481 -5.69 -8.53 -16.53
C ASP A 481 -6.19 -9.54 -15.48
N ASP A 482 -5.30 -9.98 -14.59
CA ASP A 482 -5.56 -11.02 -13.59
C ASP A 482 -5.20 -10.55 -12.17
N VAL A 483 -6.00 -10.95 -11.19
CA VAL A 483 -5.70 -10.78 -9.77
C VAL A 483 -5.59 -12.14 -9.09
N ASN A 484 -4.38 -12.46 -8.64
CA ASN A 484 -4.12 -13.62 -7.80
C ASN A 484 -4.41 -13.24 -6.35
N VAL A 485 -5.35 -13.93 -5.72
CA VAL A 485 -5.73 -13.68 -4.33
C VAL A 485 -5.32 -14.86 -3.46
N VAL A 486 -4.49 -14.59 -2.46
CA VAL A 486 -4.15 -15.53 -1.40
C VAL A 486 -4.89 -15.12 -0.15
N VAL A 487 -5.75 -15.99 0.38
CA VAL A 487 -6.48 -15.71 1.62
C VAL A 487 -5.91 -16.53 2.75
N VAL A 488 -5.57 -15.84 3.83
CA VAL A 488 -5.12 -16.43 5.08
C VAL A 488 -6.09 -16.10 6.20
N ARG A 489 -6.29 -17.04 7.13
CA ARG A 489 -7.02 -16.77 8.38
C ARG A 489 -6.15 -17.09 9.59
N PRO A 490 -6.37 -16.43 10.74
CA PRO A 490 -5.73 -16.82 11.99
C PRO A 490 -6.07 -18.28 12.34
N THR A 491 -5.08 -19.03 12.83
CA THR A 491 -5.30 -20.38 13.35
C THR A 491 -6.16 -20.33 14.61
N ARG A 492 -6.81 -21.45 14.97
CA ARG A 492 -7.70 -21.53 16.15
C ARG A 492 -7.02 -21.13 17.47
N ASN A 493 -5.71 -21.34 17.59
CA ASN A 493 -4.90 -20.97 18.74
C ASN A 493 -4.26 -19.58 18.62
N ASN A 494 -4.54 -18.83 17.55
CA ASN A 494 -3.90 -17.56 17.20
C ASN A 494 -2.36 -17.60 17.14
N ALA A 495 -1.76 -18.78 17.02
CA ALA A 495 -0.31 -18.96 16.97
C ALA A 495 0.29 -18.71 15.56
N GLY A 496 -0.55 -18.39 14.57
CA GLY A 496 -0.13 -18.09 13.22
C GLY A 496 -1.32 -17.93 12.29
N VAL A 497 -1.06 -18.15 10.99
CA VAL A 497 -2.10 -18.17 9.95
C VAL A 497 -2.05 -19.45 9.15
N GLU A 498 -3.21 -19.80 8.61
CA GLU A 498 -3.39 -20.89 7.65
C GLU A 498 -4.02 -20.35 6.35
N PRO A 499 -3.52 -20.77 5.18
CA PRO A 499 -4.13 -20.45 3.91
C PRO A 499 -5.46 -21.19 3.79
N ILE A 500 -6.51 -20.52 3.32
CA ILE A 500 -7.84 -21.11 3.11
C ILE A 500 -8.33 -20.99 1.67
N TYR A 501 -7.73 -20.09 0.89
CA TYR A 501 -8.05 -19.91 -0.50
C TYR A 501 -6.82 -19.40 -1.26
N VAL A 502 -6.66 -19.89 -2.47
CA VAL A 502 -5.76 -19.39 -3.49
C VAL A 502 -6.51 -19.47 -4.81
N GLY A 503 -6.49 -18.40 -5.59
CA GLY A 503 -7.06 -18.45 -6.93
C GLY A 503 -6.75 -17.21 -7.74
N THR A 504 -7.05 -17.30 -9.02
CA THR A 504 -6.82 -16.24 -9.99
C THR A 504 -8.15 -15.79 -10.55
N LEU A 505 -8.42 -14.50 -10.45
CA LEU A 505 -9.63 -13.88 -10.95
C LEU A 505 -9.31 -13.02 -12.16
N ASP A 506 -9.98 -13.30 -13.27
CA ASP A 506 -9.94 -12.51 -14.50
C ASP A 506 -10.73 -11.21 -14.30
N ARG A 507 -10.15 -10.08 -14.72
CA ARG A 507 -10.76 -8.76 -14.61
C ARG A 507 -12.11 -8.67 -15.33
N GLU A 508 -12.24 -9.25 -16.52
CA GLU A 508 -13.49 -9.24 -17.28
C GLU A 508 -14.57 -10.03 -16.55
N ASP A 509 -14.22 -11.21 -16.02
CA ASP A 509 -15.14 -12.05 -15.24
C ASP A 509 -15.67 -11.32 -13.98
N VAL A 510 -14.83 -10.50 -13.34
CA VAL A 510 -15.22 -9.72 -12.16
C VAL A 510 -16.00 -8.46 -12.54
N ALA A 511 -15.61 -7.76 -13.60
CA ALA A 511 -16.20 -6.48 -14.03
C ALA A 511 -17.56 -6.64 -14.71
N LEU A 512 -17.75 -7.69 -15.51
CA LEU A 512 -19.01 -7.94 -16.24
C LEU A 512 -20.11 -8.52 -15.35
N ARG A 513 -19.75 -8.91 -14.12
CA ARG A 513 -20.68 -9.61 -13.22
C ARG A 513 -21.71 -8.66 -12.63
N HIS A 514 -22.97 -9.11 -12.63
CA HIS A 514 -24.04 -8.37 -11.97
C HIS A 514 -23.72 -8.21 -10.47
N PRO A 515 -23.90 -7.01 -9.88
CA PRO A 515 -23.58 -6.78 -8.46
C PRO A 515 -24.30 -7.73 -7.50
N GLU A 516 -25.50 -8.20 -7.86
CA GLU A 516 -26.31 -9.11 -7.02
C GLU A 516 -26.06 -10.60 -7.30
N ALA A 517 -25.15 -10.94 -8.22
CA ALA A 517 -24.85 -12.35 -8.51
C ALA A 517 -24.14 -13.01 -7.32
N ASP A 518 -24.52 -14.25 -7.00
CA ASP A 518 -23.91 -15.03 -5.91
C ASP A 518 -22.38 -15.08 -6.08
N PRO A 519 -21.58 -14.59 -5.11
CA PRO A 519 -20.12 -14.56 -5.24
C PRO A 519 -19.48 -15.96 -5.27
N VAL A 520 -20.14 -17.00 -4.72
CA VAL A 520 -19.53 -18.32 -4.46
C VAL A 520 -19.11 -19.09 -5.72
N PRO A 521 -19.93 -19.21 -6.79
CA PRO A 521 -19.53 -19.95 -7.98
C PRO A 521 -18.26 -19.42 -8.65
N LEU A 522 -18.07 -18.10 -8.66
CA LEU A 522 -16.87 -17.48 -9.23
C LEU A 522 -15.65 -17.80 -8.37
N LEU A 523 -15.76 -17.70 -7.04
CA LEU A 523 -14.69 -18.07 -6.11
C LEU A 523 -14.25 -19.54 -6.31
N VAL A 524 -15.22 -20.45 -6.46
CA VAL A 524 -14.90 -21.87 -6.66
C VAL A 524 -14.27 -22.11 -8.04
N GLY A 525 -14.72 -21.40 -9.08
CA GLY A 525 -14.15 -21.48 -10.42
C GLY A 525 -12.71 -20.95 -10.51
N SER A 526 -12.43 -19.83 -9.84
CA SER A 526 -11.10 -19.20 -9.81
C SER A 526 -10.05 -19.99 -9.01
N ALA A 527 -10.50 -20.92 -8.16
CA ALA A 527 -9.64 -21.77 -7.35
C ALA A 527 -9.17 -23.06 -8.06
N ALA A 528 -9.48 -23.27 -9.35
CA ALA A 528 -9.20 -24.55 -9.98
C ALA A 528 -7.68 -24.84 -10.16
N PRO A 529 -7.20 -26.08 -9.92
CA PRO A 529 -7.97 -27.24 -9.46
C PRO A 529 -8.14 -27.35 -7.93
N ASP A 530 -7.18 -26.93 -7.11
CA ASP A 530 -7.12 -27.25 -5.66
C ASP A 530 -7.04 -26.03 -4.72
N GLY A 531 -7.27 -24.84 -5.25
CA GLY A 531 -7.14 -23.55 -4.56
C GLY A 531 -8.18 -23.29 -3.46
N ILE A 532 -9.20 -24.13 -3.29
CA ILE A 532 -10.14 -24.08 -2.16
C ILE A 532 -10.58 -25.49 -1.77
N ARG A 533 -10.50 -25.80 -0.47
CA ARG A 533 -10.99 -27.09 0.05
C ARG A 533 -12.31 -26.92 0.77
N LEU A 534 -13.37 -27.41 0.13
CA LEU A 534 -14.70 -27.57 0.70
C LEU A 534 -14.89 -29.05 1.08
N LEU A 535 -14.64 -29.40 2.33
CA LEU A 535 -14.69 -30.79 2.80
C LEU A 535 -16.03 -31.15 3.45
N GLY A 536 -16.44 -32.41 3.27
CA GLY A 536 -17.61 -33.00 3.94
C GLY A 536 -18.97 -32.57 3.37
N PRO A 537 -20.07 -33.10 3.93
CA PRO A 537 -21.44 -32.80 3.48
C PRO A 537 -21.83 -31.33 3.74
N ASP A 538 -21.15 -30.69 4.69
CA ASP A 538 -21.39 -29.30 5.08
C ASP A 538 -20.56 -28.29 4.27
N ARG A 539 -19.70 -28.76 3.35
CA ARG A 539 -18.78 -27.94 2.55
C ARG A 539 -17.95 -26.98 3.42
N GLU A 540 -17.33 -27.51 4.47
CA GLU A 540 -16.51 -26.73 5.38
C GLU A 540 -15.29 -26.16 4.65
N VAL A 541 -15.06 -24.85 4.78
CA VAL A 541 -13.85 -24.18 4.30
C VAL A 541 -12.68 -24.56 5.20
N THR A 542 -11.87 -25.50 4.71
CA THR A 542 -10.71 -26.02 5.43
C THR A 542 -9.41 -25.36 4.99
N ALA A 543 -8.39 -25.45 5.84
CA ALA A 543 -7.07 -24.98 5.48
C ALA A 543 -6.52 -25.79 4.29
N LEU A 544 -5.86 -25.09 3.36
CA LEU A 544 -5.10 -25.72 2.30
C LEU A 544 -3.88 -26.41 2.90
N ASP A 545 -3.62 -27.63 2.44
CA ASP A 545 -2.39 -28.35 2.70
C ASP A 545 -1.31 -27.82 1.76
N PRO A 546 -0.30 -27.12 2.28
CA PRO A 546 0.74 -26.51 1.46
C PRO A 546 1.54 -27.52 0.65
N ALA A 547 1.56 -28.81 1.03
CA ALA A 547 2.30 -29.84 0.31
C ALA A 547 1.51 -30.45 -0.86
N ARG A 548 0.17 -30.32 -0.86
CA ARG A 548 -0.70 -30.99 -1.83
C ARG A 548 -1.42 -30.04 -2.77
N ASP A 549 -1.89 -28.91 -2.24
CA ASP A 549 -2.84 -28.04 -2.97
C ASP A 549 -2.20 -26.82 -3.60
N VAL A 550 -0.92 -26.60 -3.30
CA VAL A 550 -0.28 -25.31 -3.47
C VAL A 550 0.98 -25.52 -4.29
N ASP A 551 1.07 -24.86 -5.44
CA ASP A 551 2.30 -24.86 -6.23
C ASP A 551 3.47 -24.36 -5.36
N ARG A 552 4.67 -24.90 -5.57
CA ARG A 552 5.90 -24.61 -4.78
C ARG A 552 6.07 -23.12 -4.47
N SER A 553 5.82 -22.32 -5.48
CA SER A 553 5.54 -20.90 -5.48
C SER A 553 4.78 -20.33 -4.27
N LEU A 554 3.52 -20.74 -4.15
CA LEU A 554 2.61 -20.28 -3.13
C LEU A 554 2.97 -20.91 -1.78
N HIS A 555 3.63 -22.07 -1.78
CA HIS A 555 4.21 -22.64 -0.56
C HIS A 555 5.24 -21.67 0.05
N GLU A 556 6.08 -21.02 -0.76
CA GLU A 556 7.03 -20.00 -0.29
C GLU A 556 6.31 -18.77 0.28
N ILE A 557 5.25 -18.29 -0.38
CA ILE A 557 4.42 -17.19 0.14
C ILE A 557 3.81 -17.56 1.50
N VAL A 558 3.17 -18.72 1.60
CA VAL A 558 2.53 -19.20 2.82
C VAL A 558 3.56 -19.41 3.94
N ALA A 559 4.72 -20.01 3.61
CA ALA A 559 5.80 -20.20 4.55
C ALA A 559 6.31 -18.85 5.09
N ALA A 560 6.52 -17.87 4.21
CA ALA A 560 6.93 -16.53 4.63
C ALA A 560 5.86 -15.83 5.48
N CYS A 561 4.58 -15.98 5.15
CA CYS A 561 3.49 -15.43 5.96
C CYS A 561 3.49 -16.03 7.37
N ARG A 562 3.67 -17.35 7.48
CA ARG A 562 3.80 -18.04 8.77
C ARG A 562 5.02 -17.54 9.55
N SER A 563 6.17 -17.43 8.89
CA SER A 563 7.39 -16.90 9.51
C SER A 563 7.25 -15.47 10.01
N ALA A 564 6.55 -14.60 9.27
CA ALA A 564 6.33 -13.21 9.66
C ALA A 564 5.36 -13.03 10.84
N LEU A 565 4.44 -13.99 11.04
CA LEU A 565 3.43 -13.95 12.10
C LEU A 565 3.80 -14.70 13.35
N THR A 566 4.78 -15.59 13.28
CA THR A 566 5.29 -16.24 14.46
C THR A 566 6.07 -15.18 15.24
N PRO A 567 5.58 -14.70 16.41
CA PRO A 567 6.34 -13.72 17.18
C PRO A 567 7.70 -14.35 17.48
N ALA A 568 8.78 -13.61 17.21
CA ALA A 568 10.11 -14.05 17.62
C ALA A 568 10.04 -14.28 19.12
N THR A 569 10.07 -15.54 19.55
CA THR A 569 10.14 -15.92 20.96
C THR A 569 11.49 -15.44 21.47
N SER A 570 11.54 -14.19 21.92
CA SER A 570 12.69 -13.53 22.52
C SER A 570 12.74 -13.79 24.00
#